data_AF-D7BER5-F1
#
_entry.id   AF-D7BER5-F1
#
_cell.length_a   1.000
_cell.length_b   1.000
_cell.length_c   1.000
_cell.angle_alpha   90.00
_cell.angle_beta   90.00
_cell.angle_gamma   90.00
#
_symmetry.space_group_name_H-M   'P 1'
#
loop_
_entity.id
_entity.type
_entity.pdbx_description
1 polymer ?
#
loop_
_entity_poly.entity_id
_entity_poly.type
_entity_poly.pdbx_seq_one_letter_code
_entity_poly.pdbx_strand_id
1 'polypeptide(L)' 'MEGVRFRVITANDPDIFQERLNRFVAELAEDTVLVDVKFAANAQGGQATYTALVQYKTVEAWKD' A
#
# COMPACT_ATOMS: atom_id res chain seq x y z
N MET A 1 -1.65 10.48 -16.18
CA MET A 1 -1.14 10.23 -14.81
C MET A 1 0.25 9.64 -14.94
N GLU A 2 1.24 10.47 -15.21
CA GLU A 2 2.63 10.01 -15.39
C GLU A 2 3.28 9.78 -14.01
N GLY A 3 4.14 8.76 -13.89
CA GLY A 3 4.89 8.48 -12.66
C GLY A 3 4.11 7.83 -11.51
N VAL A 4 2.82 7.56 -11.66
CA VAL A 4 2.02 6.83 -10.66
C VAL A 4 2.30 5.34 -10.72
N ARG A 5 2.59 4.74 -9.56
CA ARG A 5 2.83 3.31 -9.37
C ARG A 5 1.77 2.72 -8.44
N PHE A 6 1.57 1.42 -8.58
CA PHE A 6 0.59 0.66 -7.80
C PHE A 6 1.25 -0.55 -7.16
N ARG A 7 0.89 -0.82 -5.90
CA ARG A 7 1.29 -2.01 -5.16
C ARG A 7 0.05 -2.66 -4.56
N VAL A 8 -0.12 -3.95 -4.82
CA VAL A 8 -1.14 -4.76 -4.14
C VAL A 8 -0.47 -5.50 -2.99
N ILE A 9 -1.06 -5.40 -1.80
CA ILE A 9 -0.64 -6.09 -0.59
C ILE A 9 -1.81 -6.94 -0.13
N THR A 10 -1.56 -8.21 0.14
CA THR A 10 -2.58 -9.15 0.63
C THR A 10 -2.06 -9.99 1.78
N ALA A 11 -2.96 -10.40 2.67
CA ALA A 11 -2.75 -11.48 3.62
C ALA A 11 -4.09 -12.05 4.09
N ASN A 12 -4.05 -13.24 4.70
CA ASN A 12 -5.20 -13.90 5.31
C ASN A 12 -5.27 -13.73 6.84
N ASP A 13 -4.29 -13.04 7.40
CA ASP A 13 -4.19 -12.69 8.81
C ASP A 13 -4.03 -11.16 8.92
N PRO A 14 -4.80 -10.50 9.82
CA PRO A 14 -4.80 -9.04 9.93
C PRO A 14 -3.46 -8.47 10.43
N ASP A 15 -2.76 -9.18 11.32
CA ASP A 15 -1.48 -8.71 11.86
C ASP A 15 -0.38 -8.82 10.80
N ILE A 16 -0.35 -9.94 10.07
CA ILE A 16 0.56 -10.13 8.92
C ILE A 16 0.25 -9.10 7.81
N PHE A 17 -1.02 -8.80 7.56
CA PHE A 17 -1.41 -7.77 6.60
C PHE A 17 -0.84 -6.40 6.98
N GLN A 18 -1.04 -6.01 8.25
CA GLN A 18 -0.56 -4.74 8.77
C GLN A 18 0.97 -4.65 8.72
N GLU A 19 1.67 -5.72 9.12
CA GLU A 19 3.13 -5.78 9.06
C GLU A 19 3.65 -5.57 7.63
N ARG A 20 3.05 -6.23 6.64
CA ARG A 20 3.43 -6.11 5.22
C ARG A 20 3.17 -4.71 4.69
N LEU A 21 2.05 -4.09 5.04
CA LEU A 21 1.73 -2.72 4.67
C LEU A 21 2.75 -1.74 5.27
N ASN A 22 3.02 -1.86 6.56
CA ASN A 22 3.98 -1.01 7.26
C ASN A 22 5.40 -1.15 6.67
N ARG A 23 5.82 -2.38 6.40
CA ARG A 23 7.11 -2.66 5.76
C ARG A 23 7.20 -2.01 4.39
N PHE A 24 6.18 -2.16 3.56
CA PHE A 24 6.15 -1.52 2.25
C PHE A 24 6.27 0.01 2.36
N VAL A 25 5.54 0.64 3.27
CA VAL A 25 5.61 2.10 3.48
C VAL A 25 6.99 2.52 3.98
N ALA A 26 7.60 1.76 4.89
CA ALA A 26 8.93 2.04 5.43
C ALA A 26 10.06 1.89 4.41
N GLU A 27 9.87 1.05 3.38
CA GLU A 27 10.82 0.85 2.28
C GLU A 27 10.70 1.91 1.17
N LEU A 28 9.70 2.80 1.23
CA LEU A 28 9.56 3.88 0.26
C LEU A 28 10.70 4.89 0.40
N ALA A 29 11.19 5.38 -0.74
CA ALA A 29 12.16 6.47 -0.76
C ALA A 29 11.54 7.75 -0.19
N GLU A 30 12.37 8.62 0.39
CA GLU A 30 11.94 9.88 1.02
C GLU A 30 11.20 10.82 0.04
N ASP A 31 11.55 10.74 -1.24
CA ASP A 31 10.93 11.49 -2.33
C ASP A 31 9.62 10.85 -2.85
N THR A 32 9.10 9.84 -2.16
CA THR A 32 7.90 9.11 -2.58
C THR A 32 6.71 9.45 -1.70
N VAL A 33 5.62 9.86 -2.35
CA VAL A 33 4.36 10.20 -1.69
C VAL A 33 3.31 9.12 -1.98
N LEU A 34 2.62 8.69 -0.93
CA LEU A 34 1.39 7.89 -1.05
C LEU A 34 0.26 8.78 -1.59
N VAL A 35 -0.32 8.38 -2.71
CA VAL A 35 -1.42 9.10 -3.36
C VAL A 35 -2.77 8.61 -2.84
N ASP A 36 -2.93 7.29 -2.70
CA ASP A 36 -4.17 6.66 -2.25
C ASP A 36 -3.89 5.27 -1.67
N VAL A 37 -4.72 4.83 -0.74
CA VAL A 37 -4.71 3.46 -0.20
C VAL A 37 -6.15 2.96 -0.15
N LYS A 38 -6.47 2.02 -1.06
CA LYS A 38 -7.80 1.38 -1.09
C LYS A 38 -7.74 0.05 -0.39
N PHE A 39 -8.53 -0.10 0.67
CA PHE A 39 -8.60 -1.32 1.45
C PHE A 39 -9.87 -2.11 1.14
N ALA A 40 -9.75 -3.43 1.13
CA ALA A 40 -10.86 -4.37 1.06
C ALA A 40 -10.59 -5.58 1.96
N ALA A 41 -11.65 -6.08 2.60
CA ALA A 41 -11.64 -7.33 3.33
C ALA A 41 -12.76 -8.23 2.79
N ASN A 42 -12.40 -9.41 2.31
CA ASN A 42 -13.34 -10.39 1.80
C ASN A 42 -13.32 -11.62 2.70
N ALA A 43 -14.48 -12.02 3.23
CA ALA A 43 -14.62 -13.26 3.99
C ALA A 43 -15.31 -14.30 3.11
N GLN A 44 -14.66 -15.43 2.85
CA GLN A 44 -15.22 -16.54 2.09
C GLN A 44 -14.85 -17.87 2.76
N GLY A 45 -15.84 -18.72 3.04
CA GLY A 45 -15.60 -20.06 3.60
C GLY A 45 -14.90 -20.07 4.96
N GLY A 46 -15.10 -19.04 5.80
CA GLY A 46 -14.46 -18.93 7.11
C GLY A 46 -13.02 -18.40 7.10
N GLN A 47 -12.48 -18.07 5.93
CA GLN A 47 -11.20 -17.38 5.80
C GLN A 47 -11.43 -15.93 5.35
N ALA A 48 -10.73 -15.00 6.01
CA ALA A 48 -10.70 -13.60 5.58
C ALA A 48 -9.46 -13.36 4.70
N THR A 49 -9.62 -12.60 3.63
CA THR A 49 -8.51 -12.04 2.83
C THR A 49 -8.56 -10.53 2.94
N TYR A 50 -7.48 -9.96 3.43
CA TYR A 50 -7.24 -8.52 3.51
C TYR A 50 -6.43 -8.08 2.30
N THR A 51 -6.83 -6.98 1.67
CA THR A 51 -6.19 -6.42 0.48
C THR A 51 -6.05 -4.91 0.61
N ALA A 52 -4.87 -4.38 0.30
CA ALA A 52 -4.65 -2.96 0.03
C ALA A 52 -4.12 -2.78 -1.39
N LEU A 53 -4.75 -1.89 -2.15
CA LEU A 53 -4.18 -1.29 -3.35
C LEU A 53 -3.59 0.06 -2.96
N VAL A 54 -2.26 0.12 -2.92
CA VAL A 54 -1.52 1.34 -2.61
C VAL A 54 -1.10 2.01 -3.92
N GLN A 55 -1.50 3.25 -4.10
CA GLN A 55 -1.07 4.12 -5.17
C GLN A 55 -0.03 5.10 -4.63
N TYR A 56 1.11 5.21 -5.31
CA TYR A 56 2.22 6.06 -4.87
C TYR A 56 2.94 6.67 -6.07
N LYS A 57 3.65 7.78 -5.87
CA LYS A 57 4.47 8.40 -6.90
C LYS A 57 5.71 9.05 -6.30
N THR A 58 6.80 9.02 -7.05
CA THR A 58 7.97 9.87 -6.76
C THR A 58 7.64 11.31 -7.13
N VAL A 59 8.02 12.25 -6.29
CA VAL A 59 7.83 13.69 -6.50
C VAL A 59 9.19 14.39 -6.50
N GLU A 60 9.28 15.51 -7.21
CA GLU A 60 10.46 16.36 -7.08
C GLU A 60 10.46 17.03 -5.71
N ALA A 61 11.65 17.21 -5.13
CA ALA A 61 11.82 18.01 -3.93
C ALA A 61 11.31 19.43 -4.18
N TRP A 62 10.62 20.00 -3.18
CA TRP A 62 10.17 21.37 -3.24
C TRP A 62 11.39 22.28 -3.42
N LYS A 63 11.43 23.05 -4.51
CA LYS A 63 12.45 24.07 -4.75
C LYS A 63 11.88 25.39 -4.23
N ASP A 64 12.57 26.01 -3.29
CA ASP A 64 12.28 27.37 -2.80
C ASP A 64 12.33 28.41 -3.93
#